data_AF-A0A7Y6ZLC9-F1
#
_entry.id   AF-A0A7Y6ZLC9-F1
#
_cell.length_a   1.000
_cell.length_b   1.000
_cell.length_c   1.000
_cell.angle_alpha   90.00
_cell.angle_beta   90.00
_cell.angle_gamma   90.00
#
_symmetry.space_group_name_H-M   'P 1'
#
loop_
_entity.id
_entity.type
_entity.pdbx_description
1 polymer ?
#
loop_
_entity_poly.entity_id
_entity_poly.type
_entity_poly.pdbx_seq_one_letter_code
_entity_poly.pdbx_strand_id
1 'polypeptide(L)'
;MRKLVFVAFLFLAHLSFGQLSNIDMNGAPARLSGYSGVEGSPYLFEDWSRGDFSLSNAGLKENVAYKFNIYENELEVINEAGNKIYLNKAYVEYALLERPS
;
A
#
# COMPACT_ATOMS: atom_id res chain seq x y z
N MET A 1 -1.53 -29.08 -36.46
CA MET A 1 -1.93 -28.98 -35.04
C MET A 1 -0.98 -28.12 -34.19
N ARG A 2 0.36 -28.19 -34.38
CA ARG A 2 1.34 -27.39 -33.59
C ARG A 2 1.12 -25.86 -33.65
N LYS A 3 0.65 -25.34 -34.79
CA LYS A 3 0.39 -23.90 -34.97
C LYS A 3 -0.83 -23.41 -34.16
N LEU A 4 -1.83 -24.26 -33.94
CA LEU A 4 -3.03 -23.92 -33.16
C LEU A 4 -2.73 -23.85 -31.66
N VAL A 5 -1.85 -24.72 -31.16
CA VAL A 5 -1.38 -24.67 -29.77
C VAL A 5 -0.65 -23.35 -29.48
N PHE A 6 0.17 -22.88 -30.43
CA PHE A 6 0.91 -21.63 -30.27
C PHE A 6 -0.02 -20.40 -30.20
N VAL A 7 -1.07 -20.39 -31.03
CA VAL A 7 -2.08 -19.31 -31.01
C VAL A 7 -2.90 -19.35 -29.72
N ALA A 8 -3.24 -20.54 -29.21
CA ALA A 8 -3.97 -20.68 -27.94
C ALA A 8 -3.15 -20.14 -26.74
N PHE A 9 -1.83 -20.38 -26.73
CA PHE A 9 -0.95 -19.83 -25.69
C PHE A 9 -0.85 -18.30 -25.72
N LEU A 10 -0.91 -17.69 -26.91
CA LEU A 10 -0.96 -16.23 -27.06
C LEU A 10 -2.25 -15.62 -26.49
N PHE A 11 -3.39 -16.31 -26.64
CA PHE A 11 -4.64 -15.85 -26.04
C PHE A 11 -4.66 -15.97 -24.50
N LEU A 12 -4.04 -17.00 -23.93
CA LEU A 12 -3.92 -17.16 -22.47
C LEU A 12 -3.07 -16.06 -21.83
N ALA A 13 -2.04 -15.54 -22.52
CA ALA A 13 -1.22 -14.44 -22.02
C ALA A 13 -1.99 -13.09 -21.91
N HIS A 14 -3.13 -12.93 -22.59
CA HIS A 14 -3.94 -11.72 -22.48
C HIS A 14 -4.88 -11.73 -21.25
N LEU A 15 -5.14 -12.91 -20.67
CA LEU A 15 -5.99 -13.03 -19.47
C LEU A 15 -5.30 -12.59 -18.18
N SER A 16 -3.96 -12.50 -18.15
CA SER A 16 -3.21 -12.05 -16.97
C SER A 16 -3.26 -10.53 -16.75
N PHE A 17 -3.51 -9.73 -17.80
CA PHE A 17 -3.62 -8.27 -17.69
C PHE A 17 -4.86 -7.81 -16.91
N GLY A 18 -5.90 -8.65 -16.79
CA GLY A 18 -7.13 -8.33 -16.05
C GLY A 18 -7.10 -8.64 -14.55
N GLN A 19 -6.04 -9.30 -14.03
CA GLN A 19 -5.94 -9.63 -12.61
C GLN A 19 -5.22 -8.55 -11.78
N LEU A 20 -4.46 -7.66 -12.42
CA LEU A 20 -3.78 -6.56 -11.74
C LEU A 20 -4.63 -5.28 -11.62
N SER A 21 -5.72 -5.18 -12.39
CA SER A 21 -6.57 -3.98 -12.44
C SER A 21 -7.74 -3.99 -11.46
N ASN A 22 -7.86 -5.01 -10.59
CA ASN A 22 -8.94 -5.13 -9.62
C ASN A 22 -8.44 -5.22 -8.17
N ILE A 23 -7.24 -4.70 -7.90
CA ILE A 23 -6.81 -4.44 -6.55
C ILE A 23 -7.39 -3.08 -6.15
N ASP A 24 -8.68 -3.10 -5.81
CA ASP A 24 -9.28 -2.04 -5.02
C ASP A 24 -8.72 -2.17 -3.60
N MET A 25 -7.56 -1.57 -3.38
CA MET A 25 -6.97 -1.46 -2.06
C MET A 25 -6.60 0.00 -1.88
N ASN A 26 -7.25 0.63 -0.90
CA ASN A 26 -7.21 2.07 -0.61
C ASN A 26 -5.84 2.55 -0.14
N GLY A 27 -4.84 2.52 -1.03
CA GLY A 27 -3.44 2.91 -0.81
C GLY A 27 -2.54 2.30 -1.87
N ALA A 28 -1.44 2.97 -2.21
CA ALA A 28 -0.50 2.41 -3.18
C ALA A 28 0.28 1.24 -2.54
N PRO A 29 0.45 0.10 -3.24
CA PRO A 29 1.23 -1.02 -2.73
C PRO A 29 2.66 -0.58 -2.40
N ALA A 30 3.25 -1.17 -1.37
CA ALA A 30 4.56 -0.76 -0.91
C ALA A 30 5.64 -0.88 -2.00
N ARG A 31 6.44 0.18 -2.22
CA ARG A 31 7.52 0.21 -3.22
C ARG A 31 8.56 -0.88 -2.93
N LEU A 32 9.00 -1.57 -3.99
CA LEU A 32 10.11 -2.53 -3.94
C LEU A 32 11.50 -1.85 -3.88
N SER A 33 11.63 -0.62 -4.37
CA SER A 33 12.87 0.14 -4.33
C SER A 33 12.98 0.94 -3.02
N GLY A 34 14.07 0.76 -2.29
CA GLY A 34 14.39 1.57 -1.11
C GLY A 34 14.56 3.06 -1.42
N TYR A 35 14.71 3.86 -0.36
CA TYR A 35 14.91 5.30 -0.46
C TYR A 35 16.29 5.62 -1.03
N SER A 36 16.33 6.29 -2.19
CA SER A 36 17.59 6.71 -2.81
C SER A 36 18.10 7.99 -2.15
N GLY A 37 19.34 7.95 -1.65
CA GLY A 37 19.98 9.12 -1.05
C GLY A 37 19.57 9.44 0.40
N VAL A 38 18.86 8.54 1.07
CA VAL A 38 18.53 8.67 2.50
C VAL A 38 19.52 7.86 3.33
N GLU A 39 20.27 8.52 4.21
CA GLU A 39 21.07 7.86 5.24
C GLU A 39 20.24 7.67 6.51
N GLY A 40 20.07 6.41 6.94
CA GLY A 40 19.27 6.05 8.11
C GLY A 40 17.81 5.71 7.79
N SER A 41 16.95 5.82 8.80
CA SER A 41 15.51 5.53 8.68
C SER A 41 14.76 6.77 8.16
N PRO A 42 13.92 6.65 7.11
CA PRO A 42 13.07 7.74 6.62
C PRO A 42 11.83 7.95 7.51
N TYR A 43 11.64 7.11 8.54
CA TYR A 43 10.48 7.16 9.41
C TYR A 43 10.74 8.00 10.65
N LEU A 44 9.70 8.68 11.11
CA LEU A 44 9.76 9.47 12.35
C LEU A 44 10.08 8.61 13.57
N PHE A 45 9.62 7.35 13.58
CA PHE A 45 9.82 6.38 14.65
C PHE A 45 10.19 5.02 14.06
N GLU A 46 11.06 4.28 14.75
CA GLU A 46 11.47 2.94 14.33
C GLU A 46 10.38 1.89 14.56
N ASP A 47 9.56 2.07 15.60
CA ASP A 47 8.51 1.12 15.97
C ASP A 47 7.17 1.43 15.29
N TRP A 48 6.38 0.38 15.11
CA TRP A 48 5.00 0.53 14.65
C TRP A 48 4.13 1.07 15.78
N SER A 49 3.38 2.12 15.49
CA SER A 49 2.39 2.70 16.41
C SER A 49 0.97 2.37 15.97
N ARG A 50 -0.02 2.63 16.82
CA ARG A 50 -1.43 2.41 16.51
C ARG A 50 -2.18 3.71 16.32
N GLY A 51 -3.16 3.72 15.43
CA GLY A 51 -4.00 4.87 15.21
C GLY A 51 -5.26 4.53 14.44
N ASP A 52 -6.19 5.46 14.49
CA ASP A 52 -7.46 5.37 13.78
C ASP A 52 -7.44 6.30 12.57
N PHE A 53 -7.85 5.80 11.42
CA PHE A 53 -7.80 6.50 10.14
C PHE A 53 -9.19 6.53 9.51
N SER A 54 -9.70 7.71 9.18
CA SER A 54 -10.83 7.84 8.27
C SER A 54 -10.33 8.05 6.86
N LEU A 55 -10.74 7.15 5.98
CA LEU A 55 -10.40 7.15 4.58
C LEU A 55 -11.61 7.62 3.77
N SER A 56 -11.35 8.48 2.79
CA SER A 56 -12.38 9.07 1.91
C SER A 56 -13.23 8.03 1.16
N ASN A 57 -12.70 6.83 0.97
CA ASN A 57 -13.34 5.76 0.21
C ASN A 57 -13.59 4.47 1.01
N ALA A 58 -13.14 4.40 2.26
CA ALA A 58 -13.19 3.18 3.07
C ALA A 58 -13.81 3.38 4.46
N GLY A 59 -14.18 4.62 4.81
CA GLY A 59 -14.66 4.98 6.13
C GLY A 59 -13.58 4.87 7.20
N LEU A 60 -14.02 4.71 8.45
CA LEU A 60 -13.16 4.61 9.62
C LEU A 60 -12.52 3.23 9.76
N LYS A 61 -11.21 3.21 9.98
CA LYS A 61 -10.39 2.05 10.31
C LYS A 61 -9.70 2.28 11.64
N GLU A 62 -10.00 1.44 12.63
CA GLU A 62 -9.51 1.58 13.99
C GLU A 62 -8.29 0.68 14.27
N ASN A 63 -7.44 1.09 15.20
CA ASN A 63 -6.28 0.32 15.69
C ASN A 63 -5.32 -0.18 14.57
N VAL A 64 -5.15 0.64 13.54
CA VAL A 64 -4.30 0.33 12.39
C VAL A 64 -2.84 0.56 12.78
N ALA A 65 -1.99 -0.42 12.49
CA ALA A 65 -0.54 -0.25 12.66
C ALA A 65 -0.01 0.72 11.60
N TYR A 66 0.67 1.77 12.04
CA TYR A 66 1.24 2.79 11.15
C TYR A 66 2.70 3.13 11.47
N LYS A 67 3.39 3.65 10.46
CA LYS A 67 4.65 4.39 10.56
C LYS A 67 4.56 5.63 9.68
N PHE A 68 5.03 6.76 10.20
CA PHE A 68 5.05 8.00 9.44
C PHE A 68 6.40 8.20 8.76
N ASN A 69 6.41 8.21 7.44
CA ASN A 69 7.57 8.53 6.63
C ASN A 69 7.67 10.06 6.47
N ILE A 70 8.70 10.65 7.07
CA ILE A 70 8.91 12.10 7.04
C ILE A 70 9.59 12.59 5.76
N TYR A 71 10.26 11.71 5.03
CA TYR A 71 10.95 12.04 3.79
C TYR A 71 9.95 12.23 2.63
N GLU A 72 8.99 11.32 2.48
CA GLU A 72 7.94 11.37 1.45
C GLU A 72 6.62 11.96 1.96
N ASN A 73 6.48 12.20 3.28
CA ASN A 73 5.25 12.68 3.91
C ASN A 73 4.05 11.73 3.73
N GLU A 74 4.31 10.43 3.89
CA GLU A 74 3.35 9.34 3.70
C GLU A 74 3.20 8.49 4.97
N LEU A 75 2.04 7.89 5.15
CA LEU A 75 1.79 6.91 6.21
C LEU A 75 1.92 5.50 5.62
N GLU A 76 2.91 4.72 6.08
CA GLU A 76 2.91 3.28 5.85
C GLU A 76 1.97 2.64 6.85
N VAL A 77 1.00 1.87 6.39
CA VAL A 77 0.05 1.16 7.26
C VAL A 77 -0.04 -0.31 6.89
N ILE A 78 -0.41 -1.13 7.87
CA ILE A 78 -0.77 -2.54 7.66
C ILE A 78 -2.29 -2.60 7.59
N ASN A 79 -2.83 -2.97 6.43
CA ASN A 79 -4.27 -3.14 6.27
C ASN A 79 -4.80 -4.42 6.91
N GLU A 80 -6.12 -4.59 6.91
CA GLU A 80 -6.81 -5.76 7.48
C GLU A 80 -6.35 -7.10 6.86
N ALA A 81 -5.89 -7.07 5.61
CA ALA A 81 -5.35 -8.24 4.92
C ALA A 81 -3.86 -8.52 5.24
N GLY A 82 -3.26 -7.76 6.17
CA GLY A 82 -1.86 -7.91 6.57
C GLY A 82 -0.85 -7.31 5.59
N ASN A 83 -1.30 -6.58 4.58
CA ASN A 83 -0.43 -5.99 3.56
C ASN A 83 0.01 -4.59 3.96
N LYS A 84 1.27 -4.28 3.65
CA LYS A 84 1.82 -2.94 3.75
C LYS A 84 1.38 -2.08 2.57
N ILE A 85 0.73 -0.97 2.88
CA ILE A 85 0.29 0.02 1.89
C ILE A 85 0.71 1.41 2.34
N TYR A 86 0.87 2.32 1.40
CA TYR A 86 1.12 3.73 1.68
C TYR A 86 -0.15 4.55 1.50
N LEU A 87 -0.50 5.31 2.53
CA LEU A 87 -1.57 6.30 2.53
C LEU A 87 -0.94 7.69 2.43
N ASN A 88 -1.31 8.42 1.38
CA ASN A 88 -0.98 9.84 1.27
C ASN A 88 -2.18 10.70 1.73
N LYS A 89 -1.94 12.01 1.83
CA LYS A 89 -2.95 12.99 2.28
C LYS A 89 -4.21 13.06 1.42
N ALA A 90 -4.20 12.54 0.18
CA ALA A 90 -5.37 12.54 -0.68
C ALA A 90 -6.42 11.50 -0.24
N TYR A 91 -6.00 10.43 0.44
CA TYR A 91 -6.89 9.34 0.85
C TYR A 91 -7.34 9.45 2.31
N VAL A 92 -6.56 10.15 3.15
CA VAL A 92 -6.81 10.29 4.59
C VAL A 92 -7.58 11.58 4.87
N GLU A 93 -8.80 11.47 5.36
CA GLU A 93 -9.62 12.61 5.78
C GLU A 93 -9.23 13.08 7.18
N TYR A 94 -9.10 12.14 8.11
CA TYR A 94 -8.56 12.38 9.44
C TYR A 94 -7.75 11.19 9.94
N ALA A 95 -6.78 11.45 10.80
CA ALA A 95 -6.03 10.43 11.52
C ALA A 95 -5.92 10.81 13.00
N LEU A 96 -6.32 9.91 13.88
CA LEU A 96 -6.07 9.98 15.31
C LEU A 96 -4.89 9.06 15.62
N LEU A 97 -3.72 9.67 15.85
CA LEU A 97 -2.48 8.93 16.06
C LEU A 97 -2.25 8.76 17.55
N GLU A 98 -2.10 7.52 18.02
CA GLU A 98 -1.57 7.30 19.36
C GLU A 98 -0.10 7.69 19.38
N ARG A 99 0.32 8.35 20.47
CA ARG A 99 1.71 8.71 20.67
C ARG A 99 2.53 7.42 20.77
N PRO A 100 3.58 7.24 19.95
CA PRO A 100 4.52 6.15 20.14
C PRO A 100 5.13 6.23 21.53
N SER A 101 5.11 5.11 22.25
CA SER A 101 5.71 4.96 23.59
C SER A 101 7.22 5.11 23.55
#